data_AF-A0A954EL75-F1
#
_entry.id   AF-A0A954EL75-F1
#
_cell.length_a   1.000
_cell.length_b   1.000
_cell.length_c   1.000
_cell.angle_alpha   90.00
_cell.angle_beta   90.00
_cell.angle_gamma   90.00
#
_symmetry.space_group_name_H-M   'P 1'
#
loop_
_entity.id
_entity.type
_entity.pdbx_description
1 polymer ?
#
loop_
_entity_poly.entity_id
_entity_poly.type
_entity_poly.pdbx_seq_one_letter_code
_entity_poly.pdbx_strand_id
1 'polypeptide(L)'
;MFIAVDFSENEVPSDVLELAQEQKESRASSDTGGDVGLEAVPGTRSVAPSGGAASNAVTAAQLDHWDVQTHQYRNEVAGSIGIFGALFSGKAKSVNAGVIQEAKRFCIRKTKEGRRVEFGVSVRLSVASNLSQADFTLSIPNIAASAQLESCDARIGLTVLGFTGPIGDMLPAPDDLNVTNYAKFTEAFQKIQAHVLGTNGENYLAPTVLGYSEAQGQA
;
A
#
# COMPACT_ATOMS: atom_id res chain seq x y z
N MET A 1 15.98 5.91 -3.52
CA MET A 1 15.23 4.91 -2.74
C MET A 1 13.93 5.56 -2.31
N PHE A 2 12.79 4.89 -2.47
CA PHE A 2 11.51 5.36 -1.92
C PHE A 2 11.34 4.80 -0.51
N ILE A 3 10.93 5.64 0.41
CA ILE A 3 10.53 5.31 1.77
C ILE A 3 9.04 4.97 1.70
N ALA A 4 8.68 3.73 2.05
CA ALA A 4 7.28 3.32 2.09
C ALA A 4 6.56 4.13 3.17
N VAL A 5 5.42 4.73 2.81
CA VAL A 5 4.62 5.46 3.80
C VAL A 5 3.87 4.47 4.67
N ASP A 6 4.07 4.61 5.98
CA ASP A 6 3.22 4.07 7.01
C ASP A 6 2.73 5.25 7.84
N PHE A 7 1.42 5.52 7.76
CA PHE A 7 0.79 6.64 8.44
C PHE A 7 0.69 6.45 9.96
N SER A 8 1.18 5.33 10.50
CA SER A 8 1.07 5.03 11.92
C SER A 8 2.18 5.66 12.77
N GLU A 9 3.44 5.75 12.32
CA GLU A 9 4.55 6.03 13.28
C GLU A 9 5.78 6.80 12.73
N ASN A 10 5.86 7.19 11.45
CA ASN A 10 7.01 7.93 10.90
C ASN A 10 6.70 9.42 10.65
N GLU A 11 7.71 10.30 10.78
CA GLU A 11 7.69 11.72 10.39
C GLU A 11 7.54 11.85 8.86
N VAL A 12 6.35 11.56 8.34
CA VAL A 12 6.01 11.84 6.95
C VAL A 12 6.14 13.36 6.74
N PRO A 13 6.96 13.82 5.78
CA PRO A 13 7.12 15.24 5.52
C PRO A 13 5.77 15.94 5.29
N SER A 14 5.63 17.16 5.80
CA SER A 14 4.36 17.90 5.77
C SER A 14 3.84 18.14 4.35
N ASP A 15 4.71 18.30 3.36
CA ASP A 15 4.35 18.44 1.94
C ASP A 15 3.82 17.14 1.33
N VAL A 16 4.29 15.97 1.79
CA VAL A 16 3.76 14.66 1.40
C VAL A 16 2.37 14.45 2.04
N LEU A 17 2.20 14.86 3.30
CA LEU A 17 0.89 14.84 3.97
C LEU A 17 -0.11 15.78 3.30
N GLU A 18 0.32 16.98 2.90
CA GLU A 18 -0.50 17.94 2.15
C GLU A 18 -1.02 17.29 0.85
N LEU A 19 -0.12 16.71 0.04
CA LEU A 19 -0.53 16.03 -1.20
C LEU A 19 -1.45 14.82 -0.95
N ALA A 20 -1.21 14.06 0.13
CA ALA A 20 -2.08 12.93 0.50
C ALA A 20 -3.49 13.41 0.88
N GLN A 21 -3.58 14.51 1.60
CA GLN A 21 -4.85 15.12 2.00
C GLN A 21 -5.58 15.72 0.80
N GLU A 22 -4.89 16.46 -0.07
CA GLU A 22 -5.44 16.99 -1.32
C GLU A 22 -6.03 15.87 -2.19
N GLN A 23 -5.33 14.73 -2.29
CA GLN A 23 -5.81 13.54 -3.00
C GLN A 23 -7.09 12.98 -2.38
N LYS A 24 -7.18 12.94 -1.04
CA LYS A 24 -8.37 12.45 -0.32
C LYS A 24 -9.56 13.39 -0.49
N GLU A 25 -9.36 14.70 -0.36
CA GLU A 25 -10.40 15.74 -0.48
C GLU A 25 -10.92 15.86 -1.92
N SER A 26 -10.01 15.78 -2.91
CA SER A 26 -10.37 15.78 -4.34
C SER A 26 -11.23 14.58 -4.73
N ARG A 27 -11.11 13.46 -4.01
CA ARG A 27 -11.95 12.28 -4.21
C ARG A 27 -13.30 12.42 -3.50
N ALA A 28 -13.31 12.91 -2.27
CA ALA A 28 -14.56 13.12 -1.52
C ALA A 28 -15.51 14.10 -2.23
N SER A 29 -14.98 15.14 -2.87
CA SER A 29 -15.77 16.11 -3.64
C SER A 29 -16.32 15.57 -4.96
N SER A 30 -15.70 14.54 -5.56
CA SER A 30 -16.23 13.90 -6.78
C SER A 30 -17.41 12.95 -6.55
N ASP A 31 -17.61 12.46 -5.32
CA ASP A 31 -18.63 11.46 -4.99
C ASP A 31 -19.99 12.08 -4.61
N THR A 32 -20.01 13.36 -4.20
CA THR A 32 -21.22 14.06 -3.73
C THR A 32 -22.12 14.62 -4.83
N GLY A 33 -21.85 14.32 -6.11
CA GLY A 33 -22.55 14.91 -7.27
C GLY A 33 -23.75 14.12 -7.82
N GLY A 34 -24.12 12.99 -7.21
CA GLY A 34 -25.16 12.09 -7.71
C GLY A 34 -26.46 12.12 -6.91
N ASP A 35 -27.11 13.28 -6.76
CA ASP A 35 -28.49 13.33 -6.26
C ASP A 35 -29.48 13.11 -7.42
N VAL A 36 -30.15 11.96 -7.39
CA VAL A 36 -31.17 11.55 -8.35
C VAL A 36 -32.47 12.26 -8.00
N GLY A 37 -32.61 13.49 -8.49
CA GLY A 37 -33.88 14.21 -8.51
C GLY A 37 -34.87 13.54 -9.46
N LEU A 38 -35.66 12.58 -8.96
CA LEU A 38 -36.94 12.22 -9.55
C LEU A 38 -37.94 13.35 -9.24
N GLU A 39 -38.17 14.26 -10.19
CA GLU A 39 -39.49 14.82 -10.52
C GLU A 39 -39.37 15.61 -11.84
N ALA A 40 -40.05 15.11 -12.88
CA ALA A 40 -40.10 15.73 -14.19
C ALA A 40 -41.06 16.93 -14.18
N VAL A 41 -40.51 18.15 -14.19
CA VAL A 41 -41.25 19.37 -14.52
C VAL A 41 -40.75 19.89 -15.88
N PRO A 42 -41.59 20.01 -16.91
CA PRO A 42 -41.16 20.48 -18.22
C PRO A 42 -41.17 22.00 -18.27
N GLY A 43 -39.98 22.61 -18.37
CA GLY A 43 -39.85 23.97 -18.88
C GLY A 43 -38.89 24.87 -18.14
N THR A 44 -37.58 24.63 -18.25
CA THR A 44 -36.56 25.66 -18.00
C THR A 44 -35.31 25.39 -18.81
N ARG A 45 -34.79 26.46 -19.42
CA ARG A 45 -33.62 26.47 -20.31
C ARG A 45 -32.41 25.82 -19.63
N SER A 46 -31.87 24.79 -20.27
CA SER A 46 -30.59 24.15 -19.93
C SER A 46 -29.45 25.16 -20.09
N VAL A 47 -29.03 25.77 -18.98
CA VAL A 47 -27.71 26.40 -18.87
C VAL A 47 -26.72 25.27 -18.60
N ALA A 48 -25.83 25.02 -19.56
CA ALA A 48 -24.74 24.06 -19.37
C ALA A 48 -23.86 24.52 -18.19
N PRO A 49 -23.55 23.67 -17.20
CA PRO A 49 -22.50 23.97 -16.25
C PRO A 49 -21.15 23.77 -16.96
N SER A 50 -20.66 24.84 -17.58
CA SER A 50 -19.25 24.98 -17.94
C SER A 50 -18.47 25.31 -16.68
N GLY A 51 -17.91 24.29 -16.04
CA GLY A 51 -17.16 24.45 -14.80
C GLY A 51 -16.42 23.18 -14.40
N GLY A 52 -15.73 22.55 -15.36
CA GLY A 52 -14.80 21.46 -15.07
C GLY A 52 -13.60 22.01 -14.30
N ALA A 53 -13.70 22.09 -12.98
CA ALA A 53 -12.52 22.15 -12.13
C ALA A 53 -11.72 20.88 -12.45
N ALA A 54 -10.55 21.04 -13.06
CA ALA A 54 -9.64 19.93 -13.29
C ALA A 54 -9.34 19.29 -11.93
N SER A 55 -9.93 18.13 -11.66
CA SER A 55 -9.65 17.40 -10.44
C SER A 55 -8.18 17.06 -10.46
N ASN A 56 -7.43 17.60 -9.48
CA ASN A 56 -6.04 17.25 -9.28
C ASN A 56 -5.88 15.81 -8.76
N ALA A 57 -6.97 15.05 -8.57
CA ALA A 57 -6.91 13.68 -8.09
C ALA A 57 -6.17 12.76 -9.07
N VAL A 58 -5.32 11.88 -8.54
CA VAL A 58 -4.75 10.76 -9.29
C VAL A 58 -5.86 9.76 -9.61
N THR A 59 -6.04 9.47 -10.89
CA THR A 59 -7.02 8.50 -11.39
C THR A 59 -6.35 7.21 -11.85
N ALA A 60 -7.13 6.13 -11.99
CA ALA A 60 -6.66 4.84 -12.51
C ALA A 60 -5.92 4.96 -13.86
N ALA A 61 -6.40 5.85 -14.74
CA ALA A 61 -5.81 6.07 -16.08
C ALA A 61 -4.40 6.67 -16.02
N GLN A 62 -4.03 7.32 -14.92
CA GLN A 62 -2.71 7.92 -14.74
C GLN A 62 -1.68 6.93 -14.19
N LEU A 63 -2.08 5.73 -13.74
CA LEU A 63 -1.15 4.73 -13.19
C LEU A 63 -0.47 3.95 -14.33
N ASP A 64 0.67 4.47 -14.77
CA ASP A 64 1.44 4.04 -15.94
C ASP A 64 2.67 3.19 -15.61
N HIS A 65 3.10 3.14 -14.34
CA HIS A 65 4.19 2.29 -13.88
C HIS A 65 3.68 1.00 -13.24
N TRP A 66 4.43 -0.08 -13.47
CA TRP A 66 4.23 -1.38 -12.84
C TRP A 66 5.54 -1.86 -12.25
N ASP A 67 5.49 -2.40 -11.03
CA ASP A 67 6.68 -2.91 -10.38
C ASP A 67 6.37 -4.03 -9.38
N VAL A 68 7.32 -4.96 -9.23
CA VAL A 68 7.30 -6.01 -8.22
C VAL A 68 8.66 -6.05 -7.55
N GLN A 69 8.71 -5.73 -6.27
CA GLN A 69 9.94 -5.59 -5.51
C GLN A 69 9.91 -6.44 -4.23
N THR A 70 11.09 -6.71 -3.70
CA THR A 70 11.26 -7.33 -2.38
C THR A 70 12.22 -6.48 -1.55
N HIS A 71 11.76 -6.05 -0.38
CA HIS A 71 12.52 -5.25 0.57
C HIS A 71 12.84 -6.08 1.79
N GLN A 72 14.08 -5.96 2.26
CA GLN A 72 14.56 -6.63 3.46
C GLN A 72 14.86 -5.56 4.52
N TYR A 73 14.42 -5.83 5.75
CA TYR A 73 14.56 -4.92 6.88
C TYR A 73 15.24 -5.66 8.04
N ARG A 74 16.14 -4.97 8.75
CA ARG A 74 16.81 -5.46 9.96
C ARG A 74 16.85 -4.34 10.99
N ASN A 75 16.91 -4.71 12.27
CA ASN A 75 16.84 -3.80 13.43
C ASN A 75 17.92 -2.70 13.50
N GLU A 76 18.97 -2.76 12.65
CA GLU A 76 19.94 -1.67 12.51
C GLU A 76 19.32 -0.40 11.87
N VAL A 77 18.13 -0.50 11.28
CA VAL A 77 17.40 0.60 10.65
C VAL A 77 16.19 0.98 11.51
N ALA A 78 16.41 1.83 12.52
CA ALA A 78 15.44 2.21 13.56
C ALA A 78 14.06 2.69 13.08
N GLY A 79 13.90 3.12 11.82
CA GLY A 79 12.62 3.56 11.23
C GLY A 79 11.76 2.48 10.56
N SER A 80 12.23 1.23 10.48
CA SER A 80 11.58 0.17 9.68
C SER A 80 10.60 -0.72 10.44
N ILE A 81 10.48 -0.52 11.75
CA ILE A 81 9.71 -1.39 12.65
C ILE A 81 8.20 -1.10 12.52
N GLY A 82 7.80 0.14 12.24
CA GLY A 82 6.39 0.57 12.14
C GLY A 82 5.58 -0.23 11.11
N ILE A 83 6.18 -0.52 9.94
CA ILE A 83 5.50 -1.23 8.83
C ILE A 83 5.05 -2.64 9.23
N PHE A 84 5.71 -3.25 10.22
CA PHE A 84 5.35 -4.56 10.75
C PHE A 84 4.48 -4.50 11.99
N GLY A 85 4.19 -3.31 12.52
CA GLY A 85 3.39 -3.10 13.73
C GLY A 85 2.02 -3.77 13.66
N ALA A 86 1.36 -3.73 12.50
CA ALA A 86 0.08 -4.43 12.29
C ALA A 86 0.18 -5.95 12.54
N LEU A 87 1.29 -6.59 12.16
CA LEU A 87 1.49 -8.04 12.33
C LEU A 87 1.77 -8.45 13.78
N PHE A 88 2.23 -7.51 14.62
CA PHE A 88 2.60 -7.75 16.01
C PHE A 88 1.73 -7.01 17.02
N SER A 89 0.72 -6.26 16.55
CA SER A 89 -0.26 -5.57 17.38
C SER A 89 -0.88 -6.54 18.39
N GLY A 90 -0.49 -6.38 19.67
CA GLY A 90 -0.96 -7.21 20.78
C GLY A 90 0.05 -8.19 21.40
N LYS A 91 1.26 -8.37 20.84
CA LYS A 91 2.33 -9.14 21.50
C LYS A 91 3.59 -8.30 21.62
N ALA A 92 4.12 -8.16 22.83
CA ALA A 92 5.39 -7.48 23.12
C ALA A 92 6.63 -8.27 22.63
N LYS A 93 6.57 -8.82 21.42
CA LYS A 93 7.68 -9.52 20.78
C LYS A 93 8.46 -8.52 19.93
N SER A 94 9.76 -8.43 20.15
CA SER A 94 10.66 -7.60 19.34
C SER A 94 10.77 -8.18 17.93
N VAL A 95 10.55 -7.33 16.93
CA VAL A 95 10.85 -7.63 15.53
C VAL A 95 12.33 -7.31 15.30
N ASN A 96 13.11 -8.26 14.82
CA ASN A 96 14.55 -8.09 14.52
C ASN A 96 14.84 -8.06 13.02
N ALA A 97 14.00 -8.74 12.23
CA ALA A 97 14.13 -8.81 10.79
C ALA A 97 12.74 -8.89 10.13
N GLY A 98 12.64 -8.41 8.90
CA GLY A 98 11.42 -8.52 8.12
C GLY A 98 11.67 -8.47 6.62
N VAL A 99 10.73 -9.02 5.86
CA VAL A 99 10.71 -9.01 4.40
C VAL A 99 9.36 -8.56 3.94
N ILE A 100 9.33 -7.64 2.98
CA ILE A 100 8.11 -7.21 2.30
C ILE A 100 8.28 -7.52 0.83
N GLN A 101 7.36 -8.32 0.28
CA GLN A 101 7.19 -8.46 -1.16
C GLN A 101 6.03 -7.57 -1.58
N GLU A 102 6.29 -6.61 -2.47
CA GLU A 102 5.31 -5.63 -2.93
C GLU A 102 5.10 -5.78 -4.44
N ALA A 103 3.84 -5.82 -4.87
CA ALA A 103 3.44 -5.59 -6.25
C ALA A 103 2.62 -4.29 -6.31
N LYS A 104 2.98 -3.37 -7.20
CA LYS A 104 2.33 -2.05 -7.28
C LYS A 104 2.11 -1.58 -8.71
N ARG A 105 1.02 -0.82 -8.89
CA ARG A 105 0.73 -0.01 -10.07
C ARG A 105 0.60 1.44 -9.63
N PHE A 106 1.41 2.33 -10.18
CA PHE A 106 1.57 3.69 -9.63
C PHE A 106 1.93 4.72 -10.69
N CYS A 107 1.82 6.00 -10.32
CA CYS A 107 2.41 7.13 -11.01
C CYS A 107 3.28 7.92 -10.03
N ILE A 108 4.13 8.80 -10.54
CA ILE A 108 4.99 9.65 -9.71
C ILE A 108 4.55 11.10 -9.83
N ARG A 109 4.29 11.74 -8.69
CA ARG A 109 4.09 13.19 -8.59
C ARG A 109 5.22 13.85 -7.83
N LYS A 110 5.41 15.15 -8.03
CA LYS A 110 6.40 15.93 -7.30
C LYS A 110 5.72 16.86 -6.30
N THR A 111 6.26 16.97 -5.09
CA THR A 111 5.86 17.99 -4.13
C THR A 111 6.40 19.36 -4.53
N LYS A 112 5.93 20.42 -3.85
CA LYS A 112 6.46 21.79 -3.99
C LYS A 112 7.96 21.86 -3.66
N GLU A 113 8.44 20.98 -2.78
CA GLU A 113 9.85 20.85 -2.38
C GLU A 113 10.66 19.90 -3.29
N GLY A 114 10.04 19.39 -4.37
CA GLY A 114 10.71 18.53 -5.34
C GLY A 114 10.85 17.07 -4.92
N ARG A 115 10.26 16.64 -3.81
CA ARG A 115 10.20 15.21 -3.43
C ARG A 115 9.37 14.44 -4.45
N ARG A 116 9.79 13.22 -4.78
CA ARG A 116 8.99 12.32 -5.64
C ARG A 116 8.07 11.50 -4.75
N VAL A 117 6.78 11.47 -5.06
CA VAL A 117 5.76 10.74 -4.31
C VAL A 117 5.10 9.75 -5.25
N GLU A 118 5.05 8.49 -4.82
CA GLU A 118 4.34 7.42 -5.53
C GLU A 118 2.88 7.43 -5.14
N PHE A 119 2.00 7.63 -6.13
CA PHE A 119 0.56 7.49 -5.98
C PHE A 119 0.10 6.25 -6.74
N GLY A 120 -0.63 5.36 -6.07
CA GLY A 120 -1.05 4.14 -6.73
C GLY A 120 -1.77 3.16 -5.83
N VAL A 121 -1.73 1.91 -6.25
CA VAL A 121 -2.31 0.76 -5.58
C VAL A 121 -1.20 -0.26 -5.39
N SER A 122 -1.14 -0.88 -4.20
CA SER A 122 -0.17 -1.95 -3.95
C SER A 122 -0.75 -3.10 -3.15
N VAL A 123 -0.20 -4.28 -3.41
CA VAL A 123 -0.42 -5.51 -2.65
C VAL A 123 0.91 -5.86 -1.99
N ARG A 124 0.91 -5.99 -0.66
CA ARG A 124 2.10 -6.25 0.16
C ARG A 124 1.94 -7.57 0.90
N LEU A 125 2.87 -8.48 0.71
CA LEU A 125 3.09 -9.63 1.57
C LEU A 125 4.20 -9.29 2.55
N SER A 126 3.85 -9.16 3.83
CA SER A 126 4.77 -8.76 4.89
C SER A 126 5.06 -9.93 5.80
N VAL A 127 6.35 -10.14 6.08
CA VAL A 127 6.84 -11.13 7.03
C VAL A 127 7.74 -10.44 8.02
N ALA A 128 7.51 -10.64 9.30
CA ALA A 128 8.42 -10.16 10.34
C ALA A 128 8.75 -11.26 11.34
N SER A 129 9.96 -11.22 11.87
CA SER A 129 10.53 -12.25 12.71
C SER A 129 11.47 -11.66 13.75
N ASN A 130 11.63 -12.38 14.87
CA ASN A 130 12.68 -12.11 15.85
C ASN A 130 14.05 -12.74 15.49
N LEU A 131 14.21 -13.27 14.27
CA LEU A 131 15.47 -13.84 13.81
C LEU A 131 16.61 -12.80 13.86
N SER A 132 17.68 -13.13 14.62
CA SER A 132 18.82 -12.24 14.87
C SER A 132 20.06 -12.57 14.01
N GLN A 133 20.09 -13.73 13.33
CA GLN A 133 21.31 -14.19 12.64
C GLN A 133 21.68 -13.31 11.43
N ALA A 134 22.94 -12.84 11.43
CA ALA A 134 23.53 -11.95 10.44
C ALA A 134 23.92 -12.66 9.12
N ASP A 135 24.22 -13.96 9.16
CA ASP A 135 24.86 -14.67 8.04
C ASP A 135 23.89 -15.35 7.05
N PHE A 136 22.59 -15.32 7.33
CA PHE A 136 21.58 -15.89 6.41
C PHE A 136 21.00 -14.82 5.49
N THR A 137 20.90 -15.16 4.19
CA THR A 137 20.12 -14.37 3.22
C THR A 137 18.67 -14.30 3.70
N LEU A 138 18.20 -13.08 3.98
CA LEU A 138 16.87 -12.86 4.51
C LEU A 138 15.86 -12.99 3.36
N SER A 139 15.17 -14.13 3.33
CA SER A 139 14.12 -14.41 2.35
C SER A 139 12.93 -15.05 3.07
N ILE A 140 11.73 -14.86 2.54
CA ILE A 140 10.52 -15.44 3.15
C ILE A 140 10.63 -16.97 3.31
N PRO A 141 11.09 -17.75 2.30
CA PRO A 141 11.27 -19.19 2.46
C PRO A 141 12.23 -19.57 3.59
N ASN A 142 13.35 -18.85 3.74
CA ASN A 142 14.32 -19.13 4.78
C ASN A 142 13.74 -18.84 6.18
N ILE A 143 13.03 -17.72 6.34
CA ILE A 143 12.37 -17.38 7.61
C ILE A 143 11.29 -18.44 7.93
N ALA A 144 10.52 -18.87 6.94
CA ALA A 144 9.51 -19.90 7.12
C ALA A 144 10.10 -21.26 7.55
N ALA A 145 11.26 -21.63 6.99
CA ALA A 145 11.99 -22.83 7.39
C ALA A 145 12.53 -22.71 8.83
N SER A 146 13.11 -21.57 9.20
CA SER A 146 13.59 -21.32 10.58
C SER A 146 12.44 -21.35 11.60
N ALA A 147 11.28 -20.78 11.27
CA ALA A 147 10.11 -20.81 12.13
C ALA A 147 9.51 -22.22 12.27
N GLN A 148 9.52 -23.02 11.20
CA GLN A 148 9.08 -24.42 11.23
C GLN A 148 9.95 -25.30 12.15
N LEU A 149 11.23 -24.96 12.31
CA LEU A 149 12.17 -25.60 13.23
C LEU A 149 12.15 -24.98 14.64
N GLU A 150 11.14 -24.17 14.96
CA GLU A 150 10.97 -23.46 16.24
C GLU A 150 12.20 -22.59 16.62
N SER A 151 13.00 -22.21 15.63
CA SER A 151 14.24 -21.45 15.84
C SER A 151 14.01 -19.94 15.85
N CYS A 152 12.84 -19.49 15.41
CA CYS A 152 12.38 -18.11 15.54
C CYS A 152 10.84 -18.03 15.58
N ASP A 153 10.34 -16.93 16.14
CA ASP A 153 8.96 -16.50 15.93
C ASP A 153 8.89 -15.69 14.65
N ALA A 154 7.94 -16.02 13.79
CA ALA A 154 7.68 -15.26 12.57
C ALA A 154 6.18 -15.14 12.31
N ARG A 155 5.76 -13.97 11.84
CA ARG A 155 4.38 -13.65 11.47
C ARG A 155 4.34 -13.27 10.01
N ILE A 156 3.23 -13.60 9.35
CA ILE A 156 2.98 -13.28 7.94
C ILE A 156 1.61 -12.61 7.81
N GLY A 157 1.52 -11.64 6.91
CA GLY A 157 0.25 -10.97 6.61
C GLY A 157 0.23 -10.35 5.23
N LEU A 158 -0.99 -10.07 4.76
CA LEU A 158 -1.27 -9.44 3.48
C LEU A 158 -1.99 -8.13 3.69
N THR A 159 -1.53 -7.10 3.01
CA THR A 159 -2.14 -5.76 3.02
C THR A 159 -2.34 -5.29 1.60
N VAL A 160 -3.49 -4.66 1.33
CA VAL A 160 -3.78 -4.00 0.06
C VAL A 160 -4.00 -2.52 0.33
N LEU A 161 -3.29 -1.66 -0.40
CA LEU A 161 -3.36 -0.21 -0.29
C LEU A 161 -3.91 0.38 -1.58
N GLY A 162 -4.77 1.38 -1.47
CA GLY A 162 -5.32 2.09 -2.63
C GLY A 162 -6.37 1.31 -3.42
N PHE A 163 -7.01 0.31 -2.81
CA PHE A 163 -8.07 -0.49 -3.43
C PHE A 163 -9.31 -0.50 -2.52
N THR A 164 -10.50 -0.35 -3.11
CA THR A 164 -11.78 -0.32 -2.35
C THR A 164 -12.74 -1.43 -2.76
N GLY A 165 -12.29 -2.38 -3.59
CA GLY A 165 -13.11 -3.50 -4.06
C GLY A 165 -13.13 -4.68 -3.07
N PRO A 166 -13.98 -5.68 -3.33
CA PRO A 166 -14.11 -6.84 -2.47
C PRO A 166 -12.88 -7.77 -2.58
N ILE A 167 -12.12 -7.89 -1.50
CA ILE A 167 -10.99 -8.83 -1.39
C ILE A 167 -11.09 -9.79 -0.20
N GLY A 168 -12.15 -9.68 0.61
CA GLY A 168 -12.29 -10.40 1.87
C GLY A 168 -12.10 -11.91 1.75
N ASP A 169 -12.73 -12.53 0.75
CA ASP A 169 -12.67 -13.98 0.52
C ASP A 169 -11.30 -14.46 0.02
N MET A 170 -10.44 -13.55 -0.44
CA MET A 170 -9.08 -13.86 -0.92
C MET A 170 -8.03 -13.69 0.18
N LEU A 171 -8.36 -13.01 1.27
CA LEU A 171 -7.43 -12.71 2.36
C LEU A 171 -7.36 -13.89 3.34
N PRO A 172 -6.22 -14.57 3.46
CA PRO A 172 -6.02 -15.51 4.56
C PRO A 172 -6.00 -14.74 5.88
N ALA A 173 -6.54 -15.37 6.94
CA ALA A 173 -6.41 -14.84 8.28
C ALA A 173 -4.91 -14.74 8.67
N PRO A 174 -4.49 -13.69 9.40
CA PRO A 174 -3.13 -13.60 9.93
C PRO A 174 -2.78 -14.84 10.77
N ASP A 175 -1.59 -15.39 10.56
CA ASP A 175 -1.14 -16.62 11.22
C ASP A 175 0.37 -16.60 11.51
N ASP A 176 0.82 -17.54 12.31
CA ASP A 176 2.25 -17.85 12.46
C ASP A 176 2.82 -18.35 11.13
N LEU A 177 4.01 -17.86 10.79
CA LEU A 177 4.70 -18.27 9.58
C LEU A 177 5.30 -19.66 9.77
N ASN A 178 4.98 -20.55 8.84
CA ASN A 178 5.62 -21.84 8.65
C ASN A 178 5.57 -22.18 7.15
N VAL A 179 6.18 -23.29 6.72
CA VAL A 179 6.25 -23.65 5.30
C VAL A 179 4.86 -23.86 4.68
N THR A 180 3.90 -24.40 5.45
CA THR A 180 2.52 -24.63 4.99
C THR A 180 1.77 -23.32 4.78
N ASN A 181 1.84 -22.42 5.77
CA ASN A 181 1.17 -21.13 5.70
C ASN A 181 1.84 -20.21 4.66
N TYR A 182 3.15 -20.29 4.48
CA TYR A 182 3.85 -19.57 3.42
C TYR A 182 3.25 -19.83 2.04
N ALA A 183 2.97 -21.10 1.70
CA ALA A 183 2.34 -21.45 0.43
C ALA A 183 0.96 -20.79 0.27
N LYS A 184 0.10 -20.89 1.30
CA LYS A 184 -1.24 -20.27 1.31
C LYS A 184 -1.18 -18.75 1.07
N PHE A 185 -0.28 -18.06 1.77
CA PHE A 185 -0.12 -16.62 1.65
C PHE A 185 0.45 -16.21 0.29
N THR A 186 1.36 -17.00 -0.29
CA THR A 186 1.91 -16.75 -1.63
C THR A 186 0.85 -16.93 -2.72
N GLU A 187 0.03 -17.97 -2.62
CA GLU A 187 -1.10 -18.17 -3.53
C GLU A 187 -2.13 -17.04 -3.41
N ALA A 188 -2.45 -16.63 -2.19
CA ALA A 188 -3.34 -15.50 -1.94
C ALA A 188 -2.77 -14.19 -2.51
N PHE A 189 -1.47 -13.93 -2.30
CA PHE A 189 -0.78 -12.77 -2.88
C PHE A 189 -0.94 -12.72 -4.39
N GLN A 190 -0.67 -13.83 -5.10
CA GLN A 190 -0.80 -13.89 -6.56
C GLN A 190 -2.24 -13.69 -7.04
N LYS A 191 -3.23 -14.29 -6.35
CA LYS A 191 -4.66 -14.13 -6.67
C LYS A 191 -5.10 -12.67 -6.49
N ILE A 192 -4.75 -12.06 -5.35
CA ILE A 192 -5.08 -10.67 -5.05
C ILE A 192 -4.37 -9.74 -6.03
N GLN A 193 -3.08 -9.96 -6.32
CA GLN A 193 -2.33 -9.20 -7.31
C GLN A 193 -3.03 -9.23 -8.67
N ALA A 194 -3.42 -10.41 -9.17
CA ALA A 194 -4.11 -10.54 -10.45
C ALA A 194 -5.49 -9.86 -10.45
N HIS A 195 -6.21 -9.88 -9.33
CA HIS A 195 -7.51 -9.24 -9.20
C HIS A 195 -7.39 -7.71 -9.10
N VAL A 196 -6.63 -7.22 -8.11
CA VAL A 196 -6.47 -5.80 -7.77
C VAL A 196 -5.83 -5.02 -8.90
N LEU A 197 -4.80 -5.60 -9.51
CA LEU A 197 -3.99 -4.89 -10.49
C LEU A 197 -4.30 -5.29 -11.94
N GLY A 198 -5.20 -6.26 -12.14
CA GLY A 198 -5.73 -6.65 -13.46
C GLY A 198 -7.00 -5.89 -13.84
N THR A 199 -7.58 -6.26 -15.00
CA THR A 199 -8.77 -5.61 -15.57
C THR A 199 -9.99 -5.64 -14.66
N ASN A 200 -10.14 -6.70 -13.87
CA ASN A 200 -11.28 -6.87 -12.96
C ASN A 200 -11.27 -5.86 -11.79
N GLY A 201 -10.09 -5.36 -11.42
CA GLY A 201 -9.90 -4.44 -10.31
C GLY A 201 -9.98 -2.96 -10.69
N GLU A 202 -9.98 -2.62 -11.99
CA GLU A 202 -9.77 -1.24 -12.45
C GLU A 202 -10.81 -0.25 -11.93
N ASN A 203 -12.07 -0.68 -11.82
CA ASN A 203 -13.17 0.15 -11.32
C ASN A 203 -13.10 0.39 -9.80
N TYR A 204 -12.26 -0.35 -9.09
CA TYR A 204 -12.09 -0.28 -7.64
C TYR A 204 -10.75 0.36 -7.24
N LEU A 205 -9.99 0.85 -8.22
CA LEU A 205 -8.73 1.54 -7.96
C LEU A 205 -9.02 2.88 -7.30
N ALA A 206 -8.40 3.05 -6.16
CA ALA A 206 -8.57 4.16 -5.24
C ALA A 206 -7.18 4.71 -4.88
N PRO A 207 -6.41 5.27 -5.85
CA PRO A 207 -5.00 5.53 -5.68
C PRO A 207 -4.69 6.35 -4.43
N THR A 208 -3.69 5.90 -3.68
CA THR A 208 -3.21 6.50 -2.44
C THR A 208 -1.70 6.68 -2.48
N VAL A 209 -1.14 7.40 -1.52
CA VAL A 209 0.32 7.51 -1.37
C VAL A 209 0.89 6.17 -0.93
N LEU A 210 1.86 5.66 -1.68
CA LEU A 210 2.55 4.39 -1.41
C LEU A 210 3.94 4.60 -0.79
N GLY A 211 4.63 5.67 -1.19
CA GLY A 211 5.99 5.98 -0.79
C GLY A 211 6.46 7.35 -1.27
N TYR A 212 7.55 7.88 -0.71
CA TYR A 212 8.20 9.11 -1.18
C TYR A 212 9.72 8.97 -1.20
N SER A 213 10.41 9.73 -2.05
CA SER A 213 11.86 9.88 -2.00
C SER A 213 12.20 11.19 -1.32
N GLU A 214 13.34 11.23 -0.64
CA GLU A 214 13.92 12.50 -0.19
C GLU A 214 14.10 13.47 -1.36
N ALA A 215 14.00 14.76 -1.05
CA ALA A 215 14.32 15.80 -2.02
C ALA A 215 15.78 15.61 -2.41
N GLN A 216 16.07 15.56 -3.71
CA GLN A 216 17.45 15.64 -4.17
C GLN A 216 17.92 17.07 -3.87
N GLY A 217 18.50 17.27 -2.68
CA GLY A 217 19.26 18.48 -2.40
C GLY A 217 20.31 18.63 -3.49
N GLN A 218 20.28 19.78 -4.17
CA GLN A 218 21.39 20.23 -5.00
C GLN A 218 22.66 20.11 -4.15
N ALA A 219 23.55 19.21 -4.55
CA ALA A 219 24.92 19.21 -4.06
C ALA A 219 25.62 20.51 -4.46
#